data_AF-A0A939US19-F1
#
_entry.id   AF-A0A939US19-F1
#
_cell.length_a   1.000
_cell.length_b   1.000
_cell.length_c   1.000
_cell.angle_alpha   90.00
_cell.angle_beta   90.00
_cell.angle_gamma   90.00
#
_symmetry.space_group_name_H-M   'P 1'
#
loop_
_entity.id
_entity.type
_entity.pdbx_description
1 polymer ?
#
loop_
_entity_poly.entity_id
_entity_poly.type
_entity_poly.pdbx_seq_one_letter_code
_entity_poly.pdbx_strand_id
1 'polypeptide(L)'
;MYSVFLKKGEEKRLRAGHSWVYANEVAHIDGKDKNGSLASVYSYDGKFVGKGYINHLSKILVRLFIYDENESDTDELFRARLQAAADYRKALGYDNSFRLVFAEADNLPALIVDKYADYLVCQFLSLGMDKQKEHIVKSLADLFSPKGRYERSDVAVRAKEGLEEKTDLLYGEVPDEIIIEENGVKMS
;
A
#
# COMPACT_ATOMS: atom_id res chain seq x y z
N MET A 1 -15.66 5.65 12.92
CA MET A 1 -14.73 6.23 11.93
C MET A 1 -14.01 7.42 12.56
N TYR A 2 -12.70 7.50 12.33
CA TYR A 2 -11.86 8.60 12.80
C TYR A 2 -11.90 9.80 11.84
N SER A 3 -11.91 11.00 12.40
CA SER A 3 -11.69 12.28 11.72
C SER A 3 -10.47 12.97 12.31
N VAL A 4 -9.42 13.15 11.51
CA VAL A 4 -8.13 13.71 11.94
C VAL A 4 -8.04 15.17 11.48
N PHE A 5 -7.84 16.09 12.41
CA PHE A 5 -7.71 17.51 12.10
C PHE A 5 -6.27 17.99 12.28
N LEU A 6 -5.71 18.56 11.23
CA LEU A 6 -4.32 19.02 11.19
C LEU A 6 -4.12 20.34 11.93
N LYS A 7 -2.91 20.57 12.43
CA LYS A 7 -2.47 21.89 12.89
C LYS A 7 -2.39 22.85 11.70
N LYS A 8 -2.54 24.14 11.99
CA LYS A 8 -2.53 25.20 10.98
C LYS A 8 -1.25 25.17 10.14
N GLY A 9 -1.40 24.93 8.84
CA GLY A 9 -0.32 25.00 7.86
C GLY A 9 0.31 23.64 7.51
N GLU A 10 0.03 22.58 8.27
CA GLU A 10 0.55 21.23 8.01
C GLU A 10 -0.08 20.60 6.75
N GLU A 11 -1.26 21.06 6.35
CA GLU A 11 -1.93 20.59 5.14
C GLU A 11 -1.19 20.96 3.84
N LYS A 12 -0.29 21.96 3.88
CA LYS A 12 0.39 22.47 2.67
C LYS A 12 1.21 21.39 1.97
N ARG A 13 1.98 20.61 2.74
CA ARG A 13 2.80 19.50 2.26
C ARG A 13 1.94 18.40 1.63
N LEU A 14 0.80 18.12 2.24
CA LEU A 14 -0.13 17.09 1.76
C LEU A 14 -0.79 17.52 0.45
N ARG A 15 -1.23 18.78 0.37
CA ARG A 15 -1.77 19.37 -0.87
C ARG A 15 -0.73 19.46 -1.99
N ALA A 16 0.55 19.48 -1.66
CA ALA A 16 1.65 19.40 -2.62
C ALA A 16 2.00 17.97 -3.07
N GLY A 17 1.23 16.96 -2.64
CA GLY A 17 1.35 15.56 -3.10
C GLY A 17 1.99 14.60 -2.10
N HIS A 18 2.39 15.06 -0.91
CA HIS A 18 2.90 14.14 0.11
C HIS A 18 1.74 13.36 0.76
N SER A 19 1.90 12.07 1.01
CA SER A 19 0.81 11.21 1.50
C SER A 19 0.79 10.95 3.02
N TRP A 20 1.88 11.17 3.74
CA TRP A 20 1.95 10.86 5.18
C TRP A 20 1.48 11.99 6.08
N VAL A 21 0.61 11.72 7.03
CA VAL A 21 0.31 12.59 8.17
C VAL A 21 1.09 12.07 9.38
N TYR A 22 1.96 12.89 9.97
CA TYR A 22 2.71 12.50 11.16
C TYR A 22 1.93 12.83 12.43
N ALA A 23 2.12 12.03 13.49
CA ALA A 23 1.39 12.20 14.74
C ALA A 23 1.56 13.60 15.38
N ASN A 24 2.72 14.25 15.20
CA ASN A 24 3.01 15.59 15.71
C ASN A 24 2.34 16.72 14.91
N GLU A 25 1.79 16.45 13.73
CA GLU A 25 1.11 17.43 12.88
C GLU A 25 -0.39 17.53 13.17
N VAL A 26 -0.91 16.59 13.96
CA VAL A 26 -2.33 16.51 14.29
C VAL A 26 -2.66 17.41 15.48
N ALA A 27 -3.71 18.22 15.32
CA ALA A 27 -4.23 19.10 16.38
C ALA A 27 -5.16 18.33 17.31
N HIS A 28 -6.11 17.58 16.75
CA HIS A 28 -7.01 16.69 17.47
C HIS A 28 -7.56 15.61 16.54
N ILE A 29 -8.14 14.57 17.13
CA ILE A 29 -8.78 13.47 16.44
C ILE A 29 -10.17 13.29 17.05
N ASP A 30 -11.18 13.37 16.21
CA ASP A 30 -12.57 13.08 16.57
C ASP A 30 -12.95 11.66 16.18
N GLY A 31 -13.94 11.12 16.89
CA GLY A 31 -14.40 9.75 16.70
C GLY A 31 -13.45 8.71 17.29
N LYS A 32 -13.88 7.45 17.25
CA LYS A 32 -13.11 6.32 17.74
C LYS A 32 -13.38 5.11 16.87
N ASP A 33 -12.32 4.34 16.61
CA ASP A 33 -12.36 3.12 15.82
C ASP A 33 -11.15 2.23 16.19
N LYS A 34 -10.86 1.20 15.40
CA LYS A 34 -9.67 0.35 15.57
C LYS A 34 -8.46 0.95 14.82
N ASN A 35 -7.25 0.71 15.32
CA ASN A 35 -6.03 0.93 14.52
C ASN A 35 -6.13 0.18 13.19
N GLY A 36 -5.67 0.77 12.11
CA GLY A 36 -5.78 0.27 10.74
C GLY A 36 -7.15 0.50 10.09
N SER A 37 -8.07 1.23 10.72
CA SER A 37 -9.32 1.67 10.08
C SER A 37 -9.08 2.86 9.15
N LEU A 38 -9.97 3.05 8.18
CA LEU A 38 -9.94 4.22 7.31
C LEU A 38 -10.35 5.46 8.12
N ALA A 39 -9.54 6.52 8.02
CA ALA A 39 -9.77 7.79 8.67
C ALA A 39 -9.80 8.92 7.62
N SER A 40 -10.68 9.90 7.83
CA SER A 40 -10.69 11.13 7.04
C SER A 40 -9.76 12.16 7.67
N VAL A 41 -9.02 12.90 6.85
CA VAL A 41 -8.10 13.95 7.27
C VAL A 41 -8.59 15.30 6.76
N TYR A 42 -8.63 16.28 7.66
CA TYR A 42 -9.09 17.64 7.41
C TYR A 42 -8.01 18.65 7.79
N SER A 43 -7.94 19.78 7.07
CA SER A 43 -7.09 20.91 7.45
C SER A 43 -7.61 21.62 8.70
N TYR A 44 -6.82 22.56 9.22
CA TYR A 44 -7.18 23.31 10.42
C TYR A 44 -8.50 24.11 10.30
N ASP A 45 -8.88 24.49 9.08
CA ASP A 45 -10.11 25.21 8.74
C ASP A 45 -11.25 24.27 8.31
N GLY A 46 -11.11 22.95 8.54
CA GLY A 46 -12.16 21.96 8.33
C GLY A 46 -12.33 21.47 6.88
N LYS A 47 -11.43 21.84 5.95
CA LYS A 47 -11.51 21.35 4.56
C LYS A 47 -10.93 19.96 4.44
N PHE A 48 -11.58 19.10 3.66
CA PHE A 48 -11.08 17.77 3.35
C PHE A 48 -9.69 17.81 2.70
N VAL A 49 -8.84 16.85 3.08
CA VAL A 49 -7.48 16.66 2.56
C VAL A 49 -7.34 15.29 1.89
N GLY A 50 -7.90 14.24 2.50
CA GLY A 50 -7.85 12.88 1.99
C GLY A 50 -8.29 11.86 3.03
N LYS A 51 -8.35 10.58 2.65
CA LYS A 51 -8.52 9.45 3.56
C LYS A 51 -7.32 8.52 3.49
N GLY A 52 -7.05 7.86 4.61
CA GLY A 52 -5.97 6.91 4.75
C GLY A 52 -6.14 6.04 5.98
N TYR A 53 -5.34 4.99 6.09
CA TYR A 53 -5.39 4.12 7.26
C TYR A 53 -4.66 4.76 8.44
N ILE A 54 -5.34 4.86 9.58
CA ILE A 54 -4.78 5.41 10.81
C ILE A 54 -4.06 4.33 11.63
N ASN A 55 -2.90 4.64 12.20
CA ASN A 55 -2.20 3.75 13.13
C ASN A 55 -1.56 4.55 14.27
N HIS A 56 -2.17 4.51 15.46
CA HIS A 56 -1.67 5.19 16.66
C HIS A 56 -0.31 4.67 17.16
N LEU A 57 0.15 3.50 16.70
CA LEU A 57 1.47 2.97 17.05
C LEU A 57 2.58 3.53 16.16
N SER A 58 2.24 4.02 14.97
CA SER A 58 3.20 4.51 13.99
C SER A 58 3.46 6.01 14.15
N LYS A 59 4.68 6.44 13.83
CA LYS A 59 4.99 7.88 13.70
C LYS A 59 4.24 8.50 12.52
N ILE A 60 4.03 7.72 11.46
CA ILE A 60 3.17 8.09 10.33
C ILE A 60 1.76 7.69 10.74
N LEU A 61 1.06 8.63 11.35
CA LEU A 61 -0.26 8.39 11.94
C LEU A 61 -1.28 8.00 10.87
N VAL A 62 -1.27 8.64 9.70
CA VAL A 62 -2.13 8.29 8.58
C VAL A 62 -1.33 8.26 7.29
N ARG A 63 -1.48 7.21 6.48
CA ARG A 63 -0.98 7.18 5.10
C ARG A 63 -2.15 7.43 4.15
N LEU A 64 -2.24 8.63 3.61
CA LEU A 64 -3.27 9.01 2.65
C LEU A 64 -3.11 8.23 1.35
N PHE A 65 -4.23 7.78 0.82
CA PHE A 65 -4.28 7.18 -0.51
C PHE A 65 -5.57 7.51 -1.25
N ILE A 66 -6.62 8.01 -0.59
CA ILE A 66 -7.87 8.43 -1.21
C ILE A 66 -7.96 9.95 -1.13
N TYR A 67 -8.23 10.61 -2.25
CA TYR A 67 -8.29 12.08 -2.32
C TYR A 67 -9.65 12.62 -2.79
N ASP A 68 -10.58 11.73 -3.15
CA ASP A 68 -11.99 12.07 -3.31
C ASP A 68 -12.73 11.78 -1.99
N GLU A 69 -13.48 12.77 -1.49
CA GLU A 69 -14.25 12.67 -0.26
C GLU A 69 -15.37 11.61 -0.35
N ASN A 70 -15.83 11.29 -1.55
CA ASN A 70 -16.91 10.31 -1.78
C ASN A 70 -16.39 8.89 -2.03
N GLU A 71 -15.09 8.71 -2.27
CA GLU A 71 -14.47 7.41 -2.49
C GLU A 71 -14.15 6.70 -1.16
N SER A 72 -14.17 5.37 -1.17
CA SER A 72 -13.79 4.51 -0.03
C SER A 72 -12.82 3.41 -0.47
N ASP A 73 -12.25 2.71 0.49
CA ASP A 73 -11.32 1.59 0.32
C ASP A 73 -11.99 0.29 -0.15
N THR A 74 -12.63 0.31 -1.32
CA THR A 74 -13.30 -0.86 -1.89
C THR A 74 -12.37 -1.77 -2.68
N ASP A 75 -12.81 -3.00 -2.93
CA ASP A 75 -12.10 -3.97 -3.79
C ASP A 75 -11.83 -3.39 -5.19
N GLU A 76 -12.80 -2.66 -5.74
CA GLU A 76 -12.69 -2.00 -7.04
C GLU A 76 -11.59 -0.95 -7.05
N LEU A 77 -11.44 -0.19 -5.96
CA LEU A 77 -10.40 0.81 -5.83
C LEU A 77 -9.01 0.16 -5.84
N PHE A 78 -8.82 -0.89 -5.03
CA PHE A 78 -7.54 -1.62 -4.99
C PHE A 78 -7.21 -2.25 -6.34
N ARG A 79 -8.19 -2.90 -6.98
CA ARG A 79 -8.04 -3.49 -8.31
C ARG A 79 -7.66 -2.43 -9.34
N ALA A 80 -8.31 -1.27 -9.35
CA ALA A 80 -8.02 -0.19 -10.29
C ALA A 80 -6.58 0.33 -10.12
N ARG A 81 -6.09 0.47 -8.88
CA ARG A 81 -4.71 0.93 -8.60
C ARG A 81 -3.66 -0.10 -8.98
N LEU A 82 -3.92 -1.38 -8.70
CA LEU A 82 -3.06 -2.49 -9.13
C LEU A 82 -2.98 -2.55 -10.66
N GLN A 83 -4.10 -2.39 -11.36
CA GLN A 83 -4.15 -2.34 -12.82
C GLN A 83 -3.37 -1.12 -13.35
N ALA A 84 -3.59 0.07 -12.79
CA ALA A 84 -2.86 1.28 -13.20
C ALA A 84 -1.34 1.13 -13.01
N ALA A 85 -0.91 0.52 -11.90
CA ALA A 85 0.50 0.23 -11.65
C ALA A 85 1.05 -0.75 -12.71
N ALA A 86 0.31 -1.80 -13.06
CA ALA A 86 0.65 -2.76 -14.10
C ALA A 86 0.79 -2.11 -15.48
N ASP A 87 -0.21 -1.32 -15.87
CA ASP A 87 -0.26 -0.62 -17.15
C ASP A 87 0.90 0.36 -17.29
N TYR A 88 1.26 1.05 -16.20
CA TYR A 88 2.42 1.93 -16.17
C TYR A 88 3.73 1.18 -16.45
N ARG A 89 3.95 0.01 -15.83
CA ARG A 89 5.17 -0.79 -16.10
C ARG A 89 5.19 -1.34 -17.51
N LYS A 90 4.04 -1.79 -18.02
CA LYS A 90 3.89 -2.23 -19.40
C LYS A 90 4.21 -1.12 -20.40
N ALA A 91 3.76 0.11 -20.14
CA ALA A 91 4.06 1.28 -20.98
C ALA A 91 5.56 1.64 -20.99
N LEU A 92 6.29 1.33 -19.91
CA LEU A 92 7.75 1.47 -19.84
C LEU A 92 8.52 0.31 -20.50
N GLY A 93 7.82 -0.74 -20.96
CA GLY A 93 8.43 -1.89 -21.63
C GLY A 93 8.85 -3.02 -20.69
N TYR A 94 8.45 -3.00 -19.42
CA TYR A 94 8.67 -4.13 -18.51
C TYR A 94 7.68 -5.27 -18.77
N ASP A 95 8.15 -6.52 -18.67
CA ASP A 95 7.33 -7.71 -18.94
C ASP A 95 7.62 -8.88 -17.97
N ASN A 96 8.87 -9.35 -17.93
CA ASN A 96 9.20 -10.59 -17.22
C ASN A 96 9.43 -10.39 -15.71
N SER A 97 10.36 -9.51 -15.34
CA SER A 97 10.73 -9.23 -13.95
C SER A 97 10.78 -7.72 -13.69
N PHE A 98 10.05 -7.25 -12.69
CA PHE A 98 9.99 -5.83 -12.33
C PHE A 98 9.24 -5.60 -11.01
N ARG A 99 9.42 -4.41 -10.43
CA ARG A 99 8.58 -3.92 -9.34
C ARG A 99 7.23 -3.48 -9.86
N LEU A 100 6.20 -4.28 -9.62
CA LEU A 100 4.82 -4.01 -10.02
C LEU A 100 4.20 -2.88 -9.19
N VAL A 101 4.36 -2.91 -7.86
CA VAL A 101 3.86 -1.87 -6.95
C VAL A 101 5.01 -1.34 -6.12
N PHE A 102 5.14 -0.02 -6.07
CA PHE A 102 6.12 0.72 -5.28
C PHE A 102 5.46 1.70 -4.32
N ALA A 103 4.70 1.13 -3.39
CA ALA A 103 4.16 1.80 -2.22
C ALA A 103 3.36 3.08 -2.56
N GLU A 104 3.69 4.19 -1.91
CA GLU A 104 2.99 5.47 -2.08
C GLU A 104 3.00 5.98 -3.53
N ALA A 105 4.02 5.65 -4.33
CA ALA A 105 4.12 6.09 -5.72
C ALA A 105 2.99 5.54 -6.61
N ASP A 106 2.44 4.37 -6.23
CA ASP A 106 1.33 3.71 -6.92
C ASP A 106 0.00 3.85 -6.15
N ASN A 107 -0.08 4.80 -5.22
CA ASN A 107 -1.23 5.02 -4.35
C ASN A 107 -1.65 3.77 -3.54
N LEU A 108 -0.70 2.91 -3.19
CA LEU A 108 -0.90 1.71 -2.37
C LEU A 108 0.09 1.75 -1.19
N PRO A 109 -0.16 2.57 -0.15
CA PRO A 109 0.89 2.97 0.79
C PRO A 109 1.52 1.80 1.53
N ALA A 110 2.84 1.71 1.47
CA ALA A 110 3.62 0.65 2.10
C ALA A 110 3.27 -0.78 1.60
N LEU A 111 2.63 -0.92 0.42
CA LEU A 111 2.55 -2.17 -0.31
C LEU A 111 3.69 -2.23 -1.33
N ILE A 112 4.46 -3.31 -1.32
CA ILE A 112 5.42 -3.61 -2.37
C ILE A 112 5.00 -4.92 -3.03
N VAL A 113 5.00 -4.93 -4.36
CA VAL A 113 4.78 -6.16 -5.13
C VAL A 113 5.84 -6.22 -6.21
N ASP A 114 6.66 -7.25 -6.17
CA ASP A 114 7.65 -7.56 -7.19
C ASP A 114 7.16 -8.76 -8.01
N LYS A 115 7.26 -8.67 -9.33
CA LYS A 115 6.96 -9.75 -10.26
C LYS A 115 8.27 -10.39 -10.71
N TYR A 116 8.36 -11.71 -10.62
CA TYR A 116 9.49 -12.51 -11.09
C TYR A 116 8.95 -13.61 -12.00
N ALA A 117 9.05 -13.44 -13.31
CA ALA A 117 8.41 -14.31 -14.30
C ALA A 117 6.92 -14.53 -13.96
N ASP A 118 6.52 -15.77 -13.69
CA ASP A 118 5.12 -16.15 -13.38
C ASP A 118 4.77 -16.06 -11.87
N TYR A 119 5.64 -15.46 -11.05
CA TYR A 119 5.51 -15.41 -9.59
C TYR A 119 5.42 -13.97 -9.09
N LEU A 120 4.72 -13.79 -7.97
CA LEU A 120 4.65 -12.50 -7.28
C LEU A 120 5.16 -12.62 -5.85
N VAL A 121 5.97 -11.64 -5.44
CA VAL A 121 6.41 -11.47 -4.05
C VAL A 121 5.80 -10.19 -3.50
N CYS A 122 5.10 -10.30 -2.38
CA CYS A 122 4.37 -9.20 -1.75
C CYS A 122 5.00 -8.83 -0.40
N GLN A 123 5.04 -7.54 -0.09
CA GLN A 123 5.35 -7.03 1.24
C GLN A 123 4.26 -6.09 1.70
N PHE A 124 3.67 -6.36 2.87
CA PHE A 124 2.64 -5.54 3.48
C PHE A 124 3.26 -4.79 4.65
N LEU A 125 3.70 -3.54 4.46
CA LEU A 125 4.56 -2.85 5.41
C LEU A 125 3.83 -1.83 6.29
N SER A 126 2.51 -1.71 6.16
CA SER A 126 1.66 -0.92 7.05
C SER A 126 0.49 -1.75 7.57
N LEU A 127 0.00 -1.43 8.77
CA LEU A 127 -1.15 -2.11 9.36
C LEU A 127 -2.40 -2.03 8.47
N GLY A 128 -2.60 -0.91 7.79
CA GLY A 128 -3.71 -0.74 6.85
C GLY A 128 -3.66 -1.72 5.69
N MET A 129 -2.52 -1.81 4.99
CA MET A 129 -2.37 -2.76 3.87
C MET A 129 -2.38 -4.21 4.32
N ASP A 130 -1.80 -4.53 5.49
CA ASP A 130 -1.79 -5.90 6.01
C ASP A 130 -3.22 -6.40 6.30
N LYS A 131 -4.13 -5.51 6.74
CA LYS A 131 -5.55 -5.82 6.89
C LYS A 131 -6.30 -6.04 5.57
N GLN A 132 -5.85 -5.41 4.49
CA GLN A 132 -6.44 -5.56 3.15
C GLN A 132 -5.79 -6.68 2.33
N LYS A 133 -4.89 -7.47 2.95
CA LYS A 133 -4.09 -8.50 2.28
C LYS A 133 -4.92 -9.46 1.45
N GLU A 134 -6.01 -9.99 1.99
CA GLU A 134 -6.85 -10.96 1.28
C GLU A 134 -7.43 -10.37 -0.02
N HIS A 135 -7.95 -9.14 0.04
CA HIS A 135 -8.49 -8.41 -1.12
C HIS A 135 -7.42 -8.10 -2.17
N ILE A 136 -6.24 -7.67 -1.73
CA ILE A 136 -5.10 -7.36 -2.60
C ILE A 136 -4.59 -8.63 -3.29
N VAL A 137 -4.39 -9.72 -2.53
CA VAL A 137 -3.89 -11.00 -3.06
C VAL A 137 -4.88 -11.60 -4.05
N LYS A 138 -6.18 -11.50 -3.79
CA LYS A 138 -7.22 -11.90 -4.74
C LYS A 138 -7.16 -11.07 -6.02
N SER A 139 -7.05 -9.75 -5.90
CA SER A 139 -6.95 -8.86 -7.07
C SER A 139 -5.71 -9.15 -7.91
N LEU A 140 -4.57 -9.43 -7.27
CA LEU A 140 -3.34 -9.84 -7.96
C LEU A 140 -3.52 -11.17 -8.71
N ALA A 141 -4.28 -12.12 -8.14
CA ALA A 141 -4.58 -13.38 -8.81
C ALA A 141 -5.39 -13.15 -10.09
N ASP A 142 -6.44 -12.33 -10.02
CA ASP A 142 -7.31 -12.01 -11.16
C ASP A 142 -6.56 -11.30 -12.29
N LEU A 143 -5.61 -10.42 -11.94
CA LEU A 143 -4.89 -9.59 -12.90
C LEU A 143 -3.73 -10.32 -13.59
N PHE A 144 -3.04 -11.21 -12.87
CA PHE A 144 -1.78 -11.80 -13.35
C PHE A 144 -1.82 -13.32 -13.52
N SER A 145 -2.80 -14.02 -12.95
CA SER A 145 -2.86 -15.49 -12.93
C SER A 145 -1.51 -16.16 -12.58
N PRO A 146 -0.80 -15.73 -11.52
CA PRO A 146 0.55 -16.21 -11.25
C PRO A 146 0.54 -17.67 -10.75
N LYS A 147 1.61 -18.42 -11.05
CA LYS A 147 1.80 -19.79 -10.59
C LYS A 147 1.98 -19.89 -9.07
N GLY A 148 2.54 -18.85 -8.46
CA GLY A 148 2.72 -18.77 -7.02
C GLY A 148 2.80 -17.34 -6.52
N ARG A 149 2.42 -17.14 -5.26
CA ARG A 149 2.53 -15.85 -4.56
C ARG A 149 3.16 -16.07 -3.19
N TYR A 150 4.13 -15.23 -2.84
CA TYR A 150 4.86 -15.33 -1.58
C TYR A 150 4.84 -14.01 -0.82
N GLU A 151 4.75 -14.06 0.50
CA GLU A 151 4.90 -12.91 1.38
C GLU A 151 6.33 -12.81 1.89
N ARG A 152 6.98 -11.67 1.67
CA ARG A 152 8.30 -11.31 2.23
C ARG A 152 8.19 -10.05 3.08
N SER A 153 7.28 -10.10 4.05
CA SER A 153 7.07 -9.08 5.07
C SER A 153 8.05 -9.27 6.25
N ASP A 154 9.21 -9.88 6.04
CA ASP A 154 10.29 -10.13 7.00
C ASP A 154 11.21 -8.93 7.17
N VAL A 155 10.62 -7.79 7.53
CA VAL A 155 11.36 -6.53 7.68
C VAL A 155 11.00 -5.79 8.97
N ALA A 156 12.02 -5.31 9.67
CA ALA A 156 11.92 -4.66 10.98
C ALA A 156 11.00 -3.42 11.02
N VAL A 157 10.64 -2.83 9.88
CA VAL A 157 9.70 -1.71 9.81
C VAL A 157 8.30 -2.11 10.30
N ARG A 158 7.90 -3.38 10.18
CA ARG A 158 6.59 -3.87 10.64
C ARG A 158 6.38 -3.72 12.14
N ALA A 159 7.44 -3.85 12.93
CA ALA A 159 7.36 -3.59 14.38
C ALA A 159 6.91 -2.15 14.69
N LYS A 160 7.27 -1.17 13.86
CA LYS A 160 6.82 0.23 14.00
C LYS A 160 5.34 0.43 13.69
N GLU A 161 4.73 -0.55 13.02
CA GLU A 161 3.31 -0.57 12.67
C GLU A 161 2.51 -1.50 13.60
N GLY A 162 3.16 -2.11 14.61
CA GLY A 162 2.54 -3.05 15.53
C GLY A 162 2.30 -4.45 14.93
N LEU A 163 3.09 -4.81 13.92
CA LEU A 163 2.99 -6.07 13.20
C LEU A 163 4.24 -6.93 13.44
N GLU A 164 4.05 -8.24 13.51
CA GLU A 164 5.14 -9.22 13.48
C GLU A 164 5.72 -9.35 12.07
N GLU A 165 7.02 -9.63 11.98
CA GLU A 165 7.66 -10.03 10.73
C GLU A 165 7.05 -11.33 10.21
N LYS A 166 6.86 -11.43 8.89
CA LYS A 166 6.15 -12.58 8.29
C LYS A 166 6.75 -12.98 6.95
N THR A 167 7.06 -14.27 6.81
CA THR A 167 7.28 -14.95 5.53
C THR A 167 6.28 -16.07 5.38
N ASP A 168 5.56 -16.13 4.26
CA ASP A 168 4.51 -17.14 4.10
C ASP A 168 4.21 -17.41 2.62
N LEU A 169 3.82 -18.64 2.32
CA LEU A 169 3.31 -19.00 1.00
C LEU A 169 1.84 -18.56 0.94
N LEU A 170 1.54 -17.56 0.11
CA LEU A 170 0.19 -17.04 -0.02
C LEU A 170 -0.68 -17.90 -0.95
N TYR A 171 -0.06 -18.49 -1.99
CA TYR A 171 -0.77 -19.33 -2.96
C TYR A 171 0.20 -20.13 -3.84
N GLY A 172 -0.28 -21.29 -4.30
CA GLY A 172 0.38 -22.08 -5.33
C GLY A 172 1.66 -22.73 -4.82
N GLU A 173 2.66 -22.81 -5.68
CA GLU A 173 4.00 -23.27 -5.33
C GLU A 173 5.00 -22.24 -5.82
N VAL A 174 6.05 -21.98 -5.04
CA VAL A 174 7.14 -21.07 -5.40
C VAL A 174 8.43 -21.86 -5.32
N PRO A 175 9.16 -22.05 -6.45
CA PRO A 175 10.40 -22.80 -6.44
C PRO A 175 11.51 -22.02 -5.73
N ASP A 176 12.55 -22.74 -5.28
CA ASP A 176 13.72 -22.13 -4.64
C ASP A 176 14.50 -21.21 -5.60
N GLU A 177 14.41 -21.48 -6.90
CA GLU A 177 15.08 -20.74 -7.96
C GLU A 177 14.06 -20.34 -9.05
N ILE A 178 14.03 -19.06 -9.43
CA ILE A 178 13.14 -18.53 -10.47
C ILE A 178 14.01 -17.92 -11.55
N ILE A 179 13.96 -18.51 -12.75
CA ILE A 179 14.64 -17.93 -13.91
C ILE A 179 13.84 -16.72 -14.39
N ILE A 180 14.47 -15.56 -14.36
CA ILE A 180 13.96 -14.31 -14.94
C ILE A 180 14.74 -13.94 -16.19
N GLU A 181 14.14 -13.08 -17.02
CA GLU A 181 14.78 -12.50 -18.19
C GLU A 181 14.67 -10.98 -18.13
N GLU A 182 15.81 -10.28 -18.18
CA GLU A 182 15.87 -8.83 -18.24
C GLU A 182 16.77 -8.42 -19.40
N ASN A 183 16.22 -7.65 -20.35
CA ASN A 183 16.94 -7.20 -21.55
C ASN A 183 17.65 -8.32 -22.34
N GLY A 184 17.03 -9.51 -22.41
CA GLY A 184 17.57 -10.68 -23.10
C GLY A 184 18.62 -11.47 -22.29
N VAL A 185 18.89 -11.10 -21.04
CA VAL A 185 19.79 -11.82 -20.13
C VAL A 185 18.96 -12.66 -19.16
N LYS A 186 19.28 -13.94 -19.07
CA LYS A 186 18.66 -14.85 -18.09
C LYS A 186 19.44 -14.86 -16.78
N MET A 187 18.70 -14.76 -15.68
CA MET A 187 19.24 -14.74 -14.32
C MET A 187 18.38 -15.65 -13.44
N SER A 188 18.97 -16.19 -12.38
CA SER A 188 18.28 -17.03 -11.41
C SER A 188 18.53 -16.58 -9.96
#